data_AF-A0A1I8H862-F1
#
_entry.id   AF-A0A1I8H862-F1
#
_cell.length_a   1.000
_cell.length_b   1.000
_cell.length_c   1.000
_cell.angle_alpha   90.00
_cell.angle_beta   90.00
_cell.angle_gamma   90.00
#
_symmetry.space_group_name_H-M   'P 1'
#
loop_
_entity.id
_entity.type
_entity.pdbx_description
1 polymer ?
#
loop_
_entity_poly.entity_id
_entity_poly.type
_entity_poly.pdbx_seq_one_letter_code
_entity_poly.pdbx_strand_id
1 'polypeptide(L)'
;MAKHVIFIPPNTNQSSTVDQQGDTRPDNPRIQQAAILSNPYRLQDVCSAIREKYIDDIGLAVQATGLGGNRFGPNTSDVVRVTNSIGFSRIREDEAVKEADNFDEEDGKLNVALSIPRNNPAFNRPNCLTMRPFTEPMNQLCSKSLLVRWLRLLEGRLVASGQAFRTASGGLFGYEEFTALTLSLSDANLEQKLGQNPGTYLAKPSRGTMGQMQKLVQIGGPDEVRRDLLIFLRRSQYRRMRLSHVILQRYIDPPLLVDKRKFDMRVYYLIVNTRRQSSGVGGRPETGYFAFLHPGFVRLCSSPYDPSDLKNLALHLTNQSVQAR
;
A
#
# COMPACT_ATOMS: atom_id res chain seq x y z
N MET A 1 7.78 -6.89 -19.73
CA MET A 1 8.90 -6.41 -18.91
C MET A 1 8.40 -5.30 -18.00
N ALA A 2 8.08 -5.57 -16.74
CA ALA A 2 7.72 -4.53 -15.78
C ALA A 2 8.93 -4.27 -14.88
N LYS A 3 9.50 -3.06 -14.97
CA LYS A 3 10.59 -2.60 -14.09
C LYS A 3 9.97 -2.02 -12.82
N HIS A 4 10.48 -2.42 -11.66
CA HIS A 4 9.96 -2.06 -10.34
C HIS A 4 10.55 -0.74 -9.85
N VAL A 5 9.73 0.08 -9.20
CA VAL A 5 10.16 1.29 -8.47
C VAL A 5 10.12 0.95 -6.99
N ILE A 6 11.27 1.01 -6.32
CA ILE A 6 11.40 0.83 -4.86
C ILE A 6 11.75 2.19 -4.26
N PHE A 7 11.04 2.59 -3.22
CA PHE A 7 11.29 3.84 -2.51
C PHE A 7 12.02 3.56 -1.19
N ILE A 8 13.19 4.17 -1.01
CA ILE A 8 13.94 4.18 0.24
C ILE A 8 14.13 5.65 0.62
N PRO A 9 13.70 6.11 1.82
CA PRO A 9 13.89 7.49 2.22
C PRO A 9 15.38 7.79 2.49
N PRO A 10 15.80 9.06 2.41
CA PRO A 10 17.20 9.44 2.54
C PRO A 10 17.65 9.44 4.00
N ASN A 11 18.90 9.04 4.22
CA ASN A 11 19.60 9.21 5.50
C ASN A 11 19.70 10.69 5.85
N THR A 12 19.06 11.12 6.93
CA THR A 12 19.29 12.44 7.54
C THR A 12 20.40 12.34 8.58
N ASN A 13 21.65 12.34 8.13
CA ASN A 13 22.81 12.51 9.00
C ASN A 13 23.02 14.00 9.31
N GLN A 14 22.91 14.37 10.59
CA GLN A 14 23.74 15.42 11.19
C GLN A 14 24.02 15.05 12.65
N SER A 15 25.29 14.79 12.95
CA SER A 15 25.87 14.97 14.28
C SER A 15 27.02 15.95 14.12
N SER A 16 26.81 17.18 14.59
CA SER A 16 27.85 18.20 14.70
C SER A 16 28.89 17.74 15.73
N THR A 17 30.09 17.42 15.28
CA THR A 17 31.28 17.44 16.13
C THR A 17 32.07 18.68 15.74
N VAL A 18 32.23 19.58 16.72
CA VAL A 18 33.13 20.72 16.65
C VAL A 18 34.50 20.16 16.99
N ASP A 19 35.43 20.21 16.06
CA ASP A 19 36.85 20.26 16.38
C ASP A 19 37.60 21.16 15.39
N GLN A 20 38.64 21.76 15.93
CA GLN A 20 39.23 23.02 15.53
C GLN A 20 40.16 22.90 14.32
N GLN A 21 40.21 23.99 13.56
CA GLN A 21 41.23 24.40 12.57
C GLN A 21 41.30 23.64 11.23
N GLY A 22 41.22 24.43 10.15
CA GLY A 22 41.89 24.15 8.88
C GLY A 22 40.97 23.75 7.73
N ASP A 23 40.39 24.76 7.06
CA ASP A 23 40.11 24.81 5.62
C ASP A 23 39.60 23.53 4.93
N THR A 24 38.29 23.42 4.73
CA THR A 24 37.70 22.47 3.77
C THR A 24 36.47 23.06 3.10
N ARG A 25 36.51 23.08 1.76
CA ARG A 25 35.34 23.26 0.87
C ARG A 25 34.20 22.32 1.31
N PRO A 26 32.92 22.69 1.14
CA PRO A 26 31.81 21.81 1.50
C PRO A 26 31.82 20.60 0.55
N ASP A 27 32.32 19.47 1.03
CA ASP A 27 32.20 18.18 0.38
C ASP A 27 30.71 17.84 0.26
N ASN A 28 30.24 17.82 -0.99
CA ASN A 28 28.91 17.36 -1.34
C ASN A 28 28.71 15.95 -0.78
N PRO A 29 27.73 15.69 0.11
CA PRO A 29 27.48 14.35 0.60
C PRO A 29 27.09 13.48 -0.59
N ARG A 30 27.96 12.53 -0.96
CA ARG A 30 27.63 11.43 -1.86
C ARG A 30 26.53 10.62 -1.20
N ILE A 31 25.28 10.99 -1.47
CA ILE A 31 24.12 10.12 -1.26
C ILE A 31 24.43 8.86 -2.08
N GLN A 32 24.80 7.77 -1.41
CA GLN A 32 24.86 6.47 -2.07
C GLN A 32 23.48 6.25 -2.69
N GLN A 33 23.42 6.22 -4.02
CA GLN A 33 22.19 5.94 -4.76
C GLN A 33 21.58 4.66 -4.19
N ALA A 34 20.34 4.74 -3.74
CA ALA A 34 19.56 3.57 -3.35
C ALA A 34 19.61 2.57 -4.51
N ALA A 35 20.29 1.44 -4.30
CA ALA A 35 20.42 0.41 -5.31
C ALA A 35 19.04 -0.26 -5.48
N ILE A 36 18.36 0.02 -6.58
CA ILE A 36 17.18 -0.74 -6.99
C ILE A 36 17.67 -2.12 -7.45
N LEU A 37 17.65 -3.10 -6.56
CA LEU A 37 17.89 -4.49 -6.89
C LEU A 37 16.68 -5.01 -7.66
N SER A 38 16.68 -4.82 -8.98
CA SER A 38 15.60 -5.25 -9.88
C SER A 38 15.82 -6.63 -10.50
N ASN A 39 16.79 -7.39 -9.99
CA ASN A 39 17.01 -8.76 -10.44
C ASN A 39 15.96 -9.69 -9.83
N PRO A 40 15.45 -10.70 -10.58
CA PRO A 40 14.66 -11.77 -10.00
C PRO A 40 15.56 -12.49 -8.99
N TYR A 41 15.46 -12.12 -7.73
CA TYR A 41 16.03 -12.91 -6.65
C TYR A 41 15.39 -14.29 -6.76
N ARG A 42 16.19 -15.33 -6.96
CA ARG A 42 15.73 -16.73 -6.93
C ARG A 42 15.39 -17.12 -5.49
N LEU A 43 14.36 -16.46 -4.95
CA LEU A 43 13.86 -16.73 -3.59
C LEU A 43 13.39 -18.17 -3.50
N GLN A 44 12.90 -18.77 -4.58
CA GLN A 44 12.38 -20.14 -4.54
C GLN A 44 13.44 -21.16 -4.14
N ASP A 45 14.65 -21.07 -4.71
CA ASP A 45 15.76 -21.99 -4.40
C ASP A 45 16.26 -21.76 -2.96
N VAL A 46 16.40 -20.49 -2.56
CA VAL A 46 16.85 -20.10 -1.21
C VAL A 46 15.81 -20.48 -0.15
N CYS A 47 14.52 -20.23 -0.39
CA CYS A 47 13.44 -20.62 0.50
C CYS A 47 13.32 -22.14 0.62
N SER A 48 13.53 -22.90 -0.47
CA SER A 48 13.51 -24.36 -0.43
C SER A 48 14.67 -24.91 0.39
N ALA A 49 15.89 -24.38 0.21
CA ALA A 49 17.06 -24.76 0.99
C ALA A 49 16.93 -24.38 2.48
N ILE A 50 16.40 -23.19 2.78
CA ILE A 50 16.12 -22.76 4.16
C ILE A 50 15.06 -23.69 4.78
N ARG A 51 13.99 -24.00 4.03
CA ARG A 51 12.93 -24.89 4.50
C ARG A 51 13.50 -26.27 4.80
N GLU A 52 14.18 -26.91 3.85
CA GLU A 52 14.75 -28.25 4.04
C GLU A 52 15.68 -28.31 5.25
N LYS A 53 16.49 -27.26 5.46
CA LYS A 53 17.49 -27.24 6.53
C LYS A 53 16.93 -26.88 7.91
N TYR A 54 15.86 -26.08 7.97
CA TYR A 54 15.42 -25.44 9.21
C TYR A 54 13.92 -25.61 9.50
N ILE A 55 13.17 -26.42 8.75
CA ILE A 55 11.72 -26.59 8.97
C ILE A 55 11.39 -27.07 10.40
N ASP A 56 12.19 -27.99 10.92
CA ASP A 56 12.03 -28.53 12.27
C ASP A 56 12.46 -27.53 13.35
N ASP A 57 13.31 -26.56 12.96
CA ASP A 57 13.81 -25.47 13.79
C ASP A 57 12.95 -24.20 13.66
N ILE A 58 11.81 -24.21 12.97
CA ILE A 58 10.95 -23.03 12.86
C ILE A 58 9.61 -23.33 13.51
N GLY A 59 9.38 -22.67 14.65
CA GLY A 59 8.12 -22.61 15.33
C GLY A 59 7.19 -21.54 14.72
N LEU A 60 5.90 -21.81 14.69
CA LEU A 60 4.87 -20.87 14.26
C LEU A 60 3.77 -20.78 15.31
N ALA A 61 3.43 -19.55 15.70
CA ALA A 61 2.21 -19.23 16.44
C ALA A 61 1.36 -18.21 15.68
N VAL A 62 0.04 -18.41 15.76
CA VAL A 62 -0.95 -17.45 15.26
C VAL A 62 -1.79 -17.05 16.45
N GLN A 63 -1.69 -15.79 16.87
CA GLN A 63 -2.51 -15.25 17.95
C GLN A 63 -3.71 -14.53 17.33
N ALA A 64 -4.92 -15.02 17.63
CA ALA A 64 -6.17 -14.43 17.18
C ALA A 64 -7.02 -14.00 18.37
N THR A 65 -6.83 -12.77 18.83
CA THR A 65 -7.73 -12.18 19.83
C THR A 65 -9.10 -11.91 19.20
N GLY A 66 -10.16 -12.34 19.87
CA GLY A 66 -11.54 -12.39 19.37
C GLY A 66 -11.91 -11.24 18.43
N LEU A 67 -12.12 -11.55 17.16
CA LEU A 67 -12.60 -10.63 16.13
C LEU A 67 -14.12 -10.38 16.33
N GLY A 68 -14.47 -9.75 17.44
CA GLY A 68 -15.80 -9.22 17.70
C GLY A 68 -16.04 -7.97 16.85
N GLY A 69 -16.49 -8.16 15.63
CA GLY A 69 -17.13 -7.10 14.82
C GLY A 69 -16.46 -6.82 13.47
N ASN A 70 -17.27 -6.94 12.41
CA ASN A 70 -17.13 -6.38 11.05
C ASN A 70 -15.87 -5.54 10.77
N ARG A 71 -14.70 -6.17 10.67
CA ARG A 71 -13.49 -5.51 10.15
C ARG A 71 -12.80 -6.37 9.12
N PHE A 72 -12.40 -5.71 8.04
CA PHE A 72 -11.62 -6.25 6.95
C PHE A 72 -10.33 -6.85 7.48
N GLY A 73 -10.27 -8.16 7.62
CA GLY A 73 -9.04 -8.91 7.83
C GLY A 73 -9.13 -10.33 7.26
N PRO A 74 -8.01 -11.02 7.02
CA PRO A 74 -8.06 -12.41 6.61
C PRO A 74 -8.76 -13.19 7.72
N ASN A 75 -9.61 -14.12 7.31
CA ASN A 75 -10.22 -15.04 8.23
C ASN A 75 -9.08 -15.79 8.95
N THR A 76 -9.06 -15.76 10.28
CA THR A 76 -8.05 -16.45 11.09
C THR A 76 -7.88 -17.90 10.63
N SER A 77 -8.97 -18.57 10.28
CA SER A 77 -8.93 -19.95 9.79
C SER A 77 -8.16 -20.12 8.47
N ASP A 78 -8.20 -19.12 7.58
CA ASP A 78 -7.45 -19.15 6.32
C ASP A 78 -5.96 -18.91 6.57
N VAL A 79 -5.62 -18.01 7.49
CA VAL A 79 -4.23 -17.81 7.91
C VAL A 79 -3.68 -19.07 8.54
N VAL A 80 -4.40 -19.67 9.50
CA VAL A 80 -4.01 -20.93 10.14
C VAL A 80 -3.87 -22.06 9.12
N ARG A 81 -4.80 -22.17 8.16
CA ARG A 81 -4.74 -23.19 7.10
C ARG A 81 -3.50 -23.03 6.22
N VAL A 82 -3.23 -21.81 5.75
CA VAL A 82 -2.05 -21.50 4.93
C VAL A 82 -0.80 -21.78 5.74
N THR A 83 -0.73 -21.34 6.99
CA THR A 83 0.46 -21.54 7.81
C THR A 83 0.69 -23.02 8.15
N ASN A 84 -0.35 -23.81 8.41
CA ASN A 84 -0.23 -25.26 8.59
C ASN A 84 0.30 -25.95 7.33
N SER A 85 -0.07 -25.48 6.14
CA SER A 85 0.41 -26.06 4.87
C SER A 85 1.89 -25.83 4.60
N ILE A 86 2.52 -24.86 5.26
CA ILE A 86 3.95 -24.55 5.11
C ILE A 86 4.82 -25.59 5.85
N GLY A 87 4.25 -26.34 6.80
CA GLY A 87 4.92 -27.44 7.49
C GLY A 87 5.80 -27.01 8.67
N PHE A 88 5.72 -25.74 9.11
CA PHE A 88 6.38 -25.30 10.34
C PHE A 88 5.72 -25.93 11.58
N SER A 89 6.52 -26.21 12.59
CA SER A 89 6.05 -26.77 13.86
C SER A 89 5.20 -25.75 14.59
N ARG A 90 3.99 -26.13 15.02
CA ARG A 90 3.13 -25.22 15.78
C ARG A 90 3.65 -25.11 17.22
N ILE A 91 3.94 -23.88 17.65
CA ILE A 91 4.32 -23.58 19.04
C ILE A 91 3.13 -22.96 19.79
N ARG A 92 3.16 -23.02 21.12
CA ARG A 92 2.08 -22.44 21.92
C ARG A 92 2.12 -20.91 21.87
N GLU A 93 0.96 -20.28 21.95
CA GLU A 93 0.85 -18.81 21.87
C GLU A 93 1.60 -18.12 23.02
N ASP A 94 1.56 -18.68 24.23
CA ASP A 94 2.27 -18.16 25.41
C ASP A 94 3.80 -18.26 25.30
N GLU A 95 4.30 -19.24 24.55
CA GLU A 95 5.73 -19.36 24.21
C GLU A 95 6.14 -18.31 23.17
N ALA A 96 5.33 -18.11 22.14
CA ALA A 96 5.62 -17.11 21.10
C ALA A 96 5.57 -15.67 21.63
N VAL A 97 4.66 -15.37 22.56
CA VAL A 97 4.53 -14.05 23.21
C VAL A 97 5.75 -13.72 24.06
N LYS A 98 6.37 -14.71 24.73
CA LYS A 98 7.61 -14.51 25.50
C LYS A 98 8.84 -14.25 24.63
N GLU A 99 8.81 -14.66 23.37
CA GLU A 99 9.95 -14.55 22.45
C GLU A 99 9.89 -13.35 21.52
N ALA A 100 8.69 -12.84 21.23
CA ALA A 100 8.54 -11.58 20.52
C ALA A 100 8.53 -10.41 21.51
N ASP A 101 9.64 -9.67 21.55
CA ASP A 101 9.92 -8.54 22.46
C ASP A 101 8.85 -7.44 22.54
N ASN A 102 7.77 -7.48 21.74
CA ASN A 102 6.62 -6.59 21.86
C ASN A 102 5.42 -7.24 21.14
N PHE A 103 4.67 -8.12 21.80
CA PHE A 103 3.25 -8.23 21.46
C PHE A 103 2.56 -7.06 22.15
N ASP A 104 2.26 -6.00 21.41
CA ASP A 104 1.35 -4.98 21.93
C ASP A 104 0.01 -5.67 22.18
N GLU A 105 -0.43 -5.71 23.44
CA GLU A 105 -1.75 -6.19 23.88
C GLU A 105 -2.89 -5.29 23.38
N GLU A 106 -2.72 -4.61 22.23
CA GLU A 106 -3.83 -3.89 21.61
C GLU A 106 -4.87 -4.90 21.11
N ASP A 107 -5.90 -5.07 21.94
CA ASP A 107 -7.06 -5.92 21.73
C ASP A 107 -7.58 -5.88 20.28
N GLY A 108 -7.73 -7.07 19.68
CA GLY A 108 -8.46 -7.26 18.43
C GLY A 108 -7.64 -7.21 17.13
N LYS A 109 -6.31 -7.38 17.20
CA LYS A 109 -5.44 -7.47 16.01
C LYS A 109 -4.86 -8.88 15.83
N LEU A 110 -4.92 -9.38 14.59
CA LEU A 110 -4.27 -10.63 14.21
C LEU A 110 -2.75 -10.43 14.21
N ASN A 111 -2.04 -11.30 14.92
CA ASN A 111 -0.58 -11.36 14.92
C ASN A 111 -0.13 -12.76 14.50
N VAL A 112 0.85 -12.83 13.60
CA VAL A 112 1.50 -14.10 13.20
C VAL A 112 2.96 -14.01 13.62
N ALA A 113 3.41 -14.94 14.46
CA ALA A 113 4.80 -15.03 14.90
C ALA A 113 5.44 -16.28 14.33
N LEU A 114 6.61 -16.10 13.69
CA LEU A 114 7.55 -17.17 13.39
C LEU A 114 8.65 -17.09 14.44
N SER A 115 8.94 -18.17 15.15
CA SER A 115 10.04 -18.27 16.10
C SER A 115 11.05 -19.32 15.63
N ILE A 116 12.31 -19.12 15.96
CA ILE A 116 13.38 -20.10 15.81
C ILE A 116 13.82 -20.48 17.23
N PRO A 117 13.75 -21.77 17.64
CA PRO A 117 14.19 -22.20 18.96
C PRO A 117 15.63 -21.77 19.22
N ARG A 118 15.89 -21.32 20.45
CA ARG A 118 17.15 -20.70 20.93
C ARG A 118 18.42 -21.55 20.78
N ASN A 119 18.32 -22.78 20.27
CA ASN A 119 19.40 -23.76 20.27
C ASN A 119 20.09 -23.93 18.91
N ASN A 120 19.66 -23.24 17.85
CA ASN A 120 20.36 -23.30 16.56
C ASN A 120 21.40 -22.15 16.45
N PRO A 121 22.71 -22.43 16.53
CA PRO A 121 23.77 -21.42 16.50
C PRO A 121 23.88 -20.67 15.15
N ALA A 122 23.15 -21.11 14.12
CA ALA A 122 23.12 -20.44 12.82
C ALA A 122 22.35 -19.11 12.83
N PHE A 123 21.51 -18.85 13.83
CA PHE A 123 20.69 -17.65 13.91
C PHE A 123 21.14 -16.74 15.07
N ASN A 124 21.89 -15.68 14.74
CA ASN A 124 22.08 -14.56 15.64
C ASN A 124 20.81 -13.70 15.60
N ARG A 125 20.16 -13.51 16.76
CA ARG A 125 18.98 -12.68 17.08
C ARG A 125 18.53 -11.68 15.98
N PRO A 126 17.21 -11.49 15.74
CA PRO A 126 16.09 -11.87 16.59
C PRO A 126 15.59 -13.29 16.32
N ASN A 127 15.19 -13.98 17.39
CA ASN A 127 14.69 -15.36 17.37
C ASN A 127 13.21 -15.43 16.97
N CYS A 128 12.62 -14.32 16.57
CA CYS A 128 11.23 -14.24 16.15
C CYS A 128 11.01 -13.17 15.07
N LEU A 129 10.05 -13.44 14.18
CA LEU A 129 9.50 -12.48 13.22
C LEU A 129 8.00 -12.36 13.47
N THR A 130 7.55 -11.18 13.86
CA THR A 130 6.13 -10.88 14.04
C THR A 130 5.59 -10.14 12.83
N MET A 131 4.64 -10.75 12.12
CA MET A 131 3.85 -10.11 11.08
C MET A 131 2.57 -9.52 11.69
N ARG A 132 2.39 -8.21 11.50
CA ARG A 132 1.20 -7.46 11.90
C ARG A 132 0.45 -6.94 10.66
N PRO A 133 -0.53 -7.69 10.13
CA PRO A 133 -1.27 -7.30 8.93
C PRO A 133 -2.11 -6.01 9.09
N PHE A 134 -2.49 -5.64 10.32
CA PHE A 134 -3.38 -4.49 10.61
C PHE A 134 -2.70 -3.37 11.38
N THR A 135 -1.64 -2.81 10.81
CA THR A 135 -1.00 -1.61 11.37
C THR A 135 -1.70 -0.35 10.88
N GLU A 136 -1.78 0.66 11.74
CA GLU A 136 -2.39 1.95 11.41
C GLU A 136 -1.75 2.62 10.17
N PRO A 137 -0.41 2.63 10.01
CA PRO A 137 0.21 3.12 8.77
C PRO A 137 -0.29 2.40 7.51
N MET A 138 -0.47 1.07 7.57
CA MET A 138 -1.02 0.31 6.45
C MET A 138 -2.49 0.66 6.17
N ASN A 139 -3.30 0.87 7.21
CA ASN A 139 -4.69 1.32 7.05
C ASN A 139 -4.77 2.69 6.36
N GLN A 140 -3.83 3.59 6.68
CA GLN A 140 -3.76 4.90 6.05
C GLN A 140 -3.35 4.82 4.58
N LEU A 141 -2.39 3.95 4.22
CA LEU A 141 -2.02 3.69 2.82
C LEU A 141 -3.15 3.00 2.03
N CYS A 142 -3.94 2.15 2.68
CA CYS A 142 -5.07 1.46 2.05
C CYS A 142 -6.32 2.34 1.91
N SER A 143 -6.34 3.52 2.53
CA SER A 143 -7.43 4.48 2.38
C SER A 143 -7.26 5.30 1.10
N LYS A 144 -8.29 5.32 0.26
CA LYS A 144 -8.25 5.95 -1.07
C LYS A 144 -7.88 7.43 -1.04
N SER A 145 -8.40 8.17 -0.08
CA SER A 145 -8.15 9.61 0.06
C SER A 145 -6.85 9.91 0.79
N LEU A 146 -6.50 9.11 1.80
CA LEU A 146 -5.28 9.32 2.58
C LEU A 146 -4.04 8.99 1.77
N LEU A 147 -4.07 7.96 0.91
CA LEU A 147 -2.96 7.61 0.03
C LEU A 147 -2.52 8.81 -0.83
N VAL A 148 -3.47 9.43 -1.55
CA VAL A 148 -3.18 10.59 -2.41
C VAL A 148 -2.66 11.77 -1.58
N ARG A 149 -3.25 12.02 -0.42
CA ARG A 149 -2.77 13.05 0.51
C ARG A 149 -1.34 12.80 0.96
N TRP A 150 -1.01 11.56 1.32
CA TRP A 150 0.33 11.18 1.77
C TRP A 150 1.37 11.27 0.67
N LEU A 151 1.03 10.85 -0.56
CA LEU A 151 1.92 10.99 -1.71
C LEU A 151 2.25 12.46 -2.01
N ARG A 152 1.25 13.35 -1.99
CA ARG A 152 1.46 14.79 -2.15
C ARG A 152 2.34 15.38 -1.06
N LEU A 153 2.09 15.03 0.21
CA LEU A 153 2.91 15.50 1.34
C LEU A 153 4.35 14.99 1.24
N LEU A 154 4.54 13.74 0.82
CA LEU A 154 5.86 13.15 0.63
C LEU A 154 6.62 13.87 -0.48
N GLU A 155 6.00 14.11 -1.63
CA GLU A 155 6.62 14.85 -2.74
C GLU A 155 7.02 16.26 -2.32
N GLY A 156 6.15 16.99 -1.59
CA GLY A 156 6.49 18.31 -1.06
C GLY A 156 7.70 18.29 -0.11
N ARG A 157 7.84 17.25 0.72
CA ARG A 157 9.01 17.07 1.59
C ARG A 157 10.28 16.73 0.81
N LEU A 158 10.17 15.94 -0.25
CA LEU A 158 11.30 15.63 -1.13
C LEU A 158 11.79 16.92 -1.80
N VAL A 159 10.89 17.70 -2.40
CA VAL A 159 11.25 18.97 -3.05
C VAL A 159 11.92 19.93 -2.07
N ALA A 160 11.37 20.07 -0.85
CA ALA A 160 11.95 20.92 0.18
C ALA A 160 13.36 20.47 0.64
N SER A 161 13.72 19.21 0.44
CA SER A 161 15.05 18.65 0.74
C SER A 161 15.94 18.52 -0.50
N GLY A 162 15.56 19.15 -1.63
CA GLY A 162 16.34 19.10 -2.88
C GLY A 162 16.28 17.74 -3.59
N GLN A 163 15.26 16.95 -3.29
CA GLN A 163 15.08 15.60 -3.80
C GLN A 163 13.83 15.47 -4.66
N ALA A 164 13.79 14.43 -5.48
CA ALA A 164 12.65 14.12 -6.30
C ALA A 164 12.57 12.61 -6.57
N PHE A 165 11.36 12.14 -6.79
CA PHE A 165 11.09 10.88 -7.45
C PHE A 165 11.64 10.91 -8.87
N ARG A 166 12.24 9.79 -9.31
CA ARG A 166 12.77 9.63 -10.67
C ARG A 166 12.35 8.30 -11.26
N THR A 167 12.10 8.31 -12.57
CA THR A 167 11.93 7.11 -13.39
C THR A 167 13.24 6.33 -13.49
N ALA A 168 13.18 5.09 -13.98
CA ALA A 168 14.37 4.28 -14.24
C ALA A 168 15.33 4.92 -15.27
N SER A 169 14.80 5.78 -16.15
CA SER A 169 15.57 6.59 -17.09
C SER A 169 16.11 7.90 -16.50
N GLY A 170 15.87 8.18 -15.21
CA GLY A 170 16.36 9.36 -14.50
C GLY A 170 15.50 10.63 -14.64
N GLY A 171 14.46 10.60 -15.47
CA GLY A 171 13.48 11.69 -15.61
C GLY A 171 12.68 11.89 -14.31
N LEU A 172 12.28 13.12 -14.02
CA LEU A 172 11.40 13.44 -12.88
C LEU A 172 10.10 12.65 -12.97
N PHE A 173 9.59 12.22 -11.82
CA PHE A 173 8.41 11.36 -11.75
C PHE A 173 7.45 11.87 -10.67
N GLY A 174 6.30 12.42 -11.02
CA GLY A 174 5.35 12.94 -10.04
C GLY A 174 4.34 11.89 -9.54
N TYR A 175 3.77 12.08 -8.34
CA TYR A 175 2.65 11.24 -7.90
C TYR A 175 1.42 11.33 -8.83
N GLU A 176 1.26 12.46 -9.52
CA GLU A 176 0.18 12.72 -10.46
C GLU A 176 0.32 11.92 -11.76
N GLU A 177 1.51 11.39 -12.07
CA GLU A 177 1.72 10.55 -13.25
C GLU A 177 1.09 9.16 -13.11
N PHE A 178 0.89 8.68 -11.88
CA PHE A 178 0.34 7.35 -11.61
C PHE A 178 -0.91 7.37 -10.72
N THR A 179 -1.36 8.54 -10.28
CA THR A 179 -2.63 8.71 -9.56
C THR A 179 -3.56 9.63 -10.32
N ALA A 180 -4.80 9.19 -10.53
CA ALA A 180 -5.83 10.04 -11.09
C ALA A 180 -6.22 11.16 -10.10
N LEU A 181 -6.50 12.36 -10.63
CA LEU A 181 -7.01 13.49 -9.85
C LEU A 181 -8.14 13.02 -8.92
N THR A 182 -7.94 13.20 -7.62
CA THR A 182 -8.87 12.73 -6.58
C THR A 182 -9.25 13.89 -5.68
N LEU A 183 -10.55 14.18 -5.61
CA LEU A 183 -11.14 15.29 -4.86
C LEU A 183 -12.12 14.76 -3.81
N SER A 184 -12.12 15.34 -2.62
CA SER A 184 -13.16 15.07 -1.60
C SER A 184 -14.39 15.91 -1.90
N LEU A 185 -15.59 15.38 -1.69
CA LEU A 185 -16.81 16.21 -1.77
C LEU A 185 -16.87 17.29 -0.66
N SER A 186 -16.03 17.18 0.38
CA SER A 186 -15.88 18.19 1.42
C SER A 186 -14.75 19.19 1.15
N ASP A 187 -14.12 19.18 -0.02
CA ASP A 187 -13.05 20.12 -0.37
C ASP A 187 -13.65 21.53 -0.51
N ALA A 188 -13.09 22.52 0.19
CA ALA A 188 -13.58 23.89 0.16
C ALA A 188 -13.54 24.52 -1.24
N ASN A 189 -12.60 24.07 -2.08
CA ASN A 189 -12.40 24.57 -3.44
C ASN A 189 -12.89 23.54 -4.48
N LEU A 190 -13.83 22.66 -4.12
CA LEU A 190 -14.29 21.57 -4.99
C LEU A 190 -14.83 22.09 -6.32
N GLU A 191 -15.76 23.06 -6.30
CA GLU A 191 -16.41 23.54 -7.52
C GLU A 191 -15.40 24.17 -8.49
N GLN A 192 -14.46 24.98 -7.97
CA GLN A 192 -13.39 25.58 -8.76
C GLN A 192 -12.48 24.50 -9.40
N LYS A 193 -12.03 23.52 -8.61
CA LYS A 193 -11.14 22.44 -9.10
C LYS A 193 -11.81 21.58 -10.17
N LEU A 194 -13.11 21.30 -9.98
CA LEU A 194 -13.92 20.59 -10.97
C LEU A 194 -14.14 21.42 -12.23
N GLY A 195 -14.39 22.72 -12.11
CA GLY A 195 -14.55 23.62 -13.26
C GLY A 195 -13.28 23.74 -14.10
N GLN A 196 -12.11 23.72 -13.44
CA GLN A 196 -10.81 23.67 -14.12
C GLN A 196 -10.51 22.31 -14.77
N ASN A 197 -11.20 21.25 -14.34
CA ASN A 197 -10.97 19.88 -14.77
C ASN A 197 -12.30 19.20 -15.14
N PRO A 198 -13.01 19.67 -16.17
CA PRO A 198 -14.27 19.04 -16.57
C PRO A 198 -14.06 17.60 -17.05
N GLY A 199 -15.14 16.82 -17.03
CA GLY A 199 -15.18 15.46 -17.58
C GLY A 199 -15.80 14.44 -16.62
N THR A 200 -15.48 13.17 -16.86
CA THR A 200 -16.07 12.05 -16.13
C THR A 200 -15.29 11.71 -14.88
N TYR A 201 -16.01 11.53 -13.78
CA TYR A 201 -15.48 11.15 -12.48
C TYR A 201 -16.16 9.87 -11.97
N LEU A 202 -15.38 9.03 -11.32
CA LEU A 202 -15.86 7.91 -10.52
C LEU A 202 -16.06 8.38 -9.07
N ALA A 203 -17.31 8.51 -8.68
CA ALA A 203 -17.70 8.73 -7.29
C ALA A 203 -17.62 7.41 -6.52
N LYS A 204 -16.96 7.43 -5.36
CA LYS A 204 -16.81 6.26 -4.48
C LYS A 204 -16.70 6.66 -3.01
N PRO A 205 -17.13 5.80 -2.07
CA PRO A 205 -16.85 5.99 -0.66
C PRO A 205 -15.33 5.97 -0.39
N SER A 206 -14.86 6.90 0.46
CA SER A 206 -13.48 6.93 0.96
C SER A 206 -13.12 5.60 1.63
N ARG A 207 -14.07 5.05 2.39
CA ARG A 207 -14.02 3.74 3.05
C ARG A 207 -15.13 2.86 2.49
N GLY A 208 -14.77 1.84 1.70
CA GLY A 208 -15.73 0.95 1.04
C GLY A 208 -15.02 -0.03 0.11
N THR A 209 -15.62 -1.19 -0.11
CA THR A 209 -15.05 -2.31 -0.87
C THR A 209 -16.03 -2.86 -1.89
N MET A 210 -15.57 -3.81 -2.71
CA MET A 210 -16.41 -4.60 -3.62
C MET A 210 -17.24 -3.78 -4.63
N GLY A 211 -16.75 -2.61 -5.06
CA GLY A 211 -17.46 -1.78 -6.05
C GLY A 211 -18.75 -1.15 -5.53
N GLN A 212 -19.08 -1.31 -4.25
CA GLN A 212 -20.35 -0.85 -3.70
C GLN A 212 -20.48 0.67 -3.76
N MET A 213 -21.68 1.12 -4.11
CA MET A 213 -22.07 2.53 -4.28
C MET A 213 -21.29 3.31 -5.35
N GLN A 214 -20.36 2.70 -6.08
CA GLN A 214 -19.62 3.40 -7.13
C GLN A 214 -20.56 3.87 -8.23
N LYS A 215 -20.36 5.12 -8.68
CA LYS A 215 -21.14 5.71 -9.78
C LYS A 215 -20.25 6.60 -10.63
N LEU A 216 -20.50 6.62 -11.93
CA LEU A 216 -19.93 7.63 -12.81
C LEU A 216 -20.78 8.90 -12.76
N VAL A 217 -20.12 10.04 -12.76
CA VAL A 217 -20.73 11.36 -12.84
C VAL A 217 -20.00 12.15 -13.92
N GLN A 218 -20.77 12.78 -14.81
CA GLN A 218 -20.24 13.77 -15.73
C GLN A 218 -20.29 15.13 -15.06
N ILE A 219 -19.18 15.84 -15.12
CA ILE A 219 -19.05 17.22 -14.67
C ILE A 219 -18.74 18.05 -15.90
N GLY A 220 -19.64 18.97 -16.23
CA GLY A 220 -19.48 19.91 -17.32
C GLY A 220 -18.44 20.99 -17.03
N GLY A 221 -18.51 22.08 -17.80
CA GLY A 221 -17.62 23.23 -17.64
C GLY A 221 -17.84 24.00 -16.33
N PRO A 222 -17.03 25.05 -16.05
CA PRO A 222 -17.11 25.85 -14.82
C PRO A 222 -18.51 26.27 -14.39
N ASP A 223 -19.37 26.65 -15.35
CA ASP A 223 -20.72 27.14 -15.10
C ASP A 223 -21.73 26.03 -14.77
N GLU A 224 -21.39 24.77 -15.07
CA GLU A 224 -22.28 23.61 -14.92
C GLU A 224 -22.01 22.80 -13.66
N VAL A 225 -20.81 22.92 -13.09
CA VAL A 225 -20.33 22.10 -11.97
C VAL A 225 -21.35 21.99 -10.83
N ARG A 226 -21.87 23.13 -10.38
CA ARG A 226 -22.83 23.17 -9.26
C ARG A 226 -24.12 22.43 -9.59
N ARG A 227 -24.67 22.64 -10.80
CA ARG A 227 -25.87 21.96 -11.28
C ARG A 227 -25.63 20.45 -11.33
N ASP A 228 -24.52 20.03 -11.90
CA ASP A 228 -24.20 18.62 -12.12
C ASP A 228 -23.97 17.88 -10.80
N LEU A 229 -23.26 18.48 -9.85
CA LEU A 229 -23.09 17.94 -8.50
C LEU A 229 -24.43 17.80 -7.77
N LEU A 230 -25.32 18.81 -7.86
CA LEU A 230 -26.65 18.75 -7.24
C LEU A 230 -27.50 17.63 -7.85
N ILE A 231 -27.50 17.49 -9.18
CA ILE A 231 -28.21 16.40 -9.87
C ILE A 231 -27.66 15.05 -9.42
N PHE A 232 -26.34 14.89 -9.41
CA PHE A 232 -25.66 13.68 -8.97
C PHE A 232 -26.01 13.31 -7.53
N LEU A 233 -25.91 14.25 -6.59
CA LEU A 233 -26.24 14.01 -5.18
C LEU A 233 -27.71 13.64 -5.02
N ARG A 234 -28.64 14.37 -5.66
CA ARG A 234 -30.08 14.07 -5.60
C ARG A 234 -30.42 12.67 -6.13
N ARG A 235 -29.73 12.20 -7.16
CA ARG A 235 -29.94 10.88 -7.81
C ARG A 235 -29.10 9.75 -7.21
N SER A 236 -28.40 9.99 -6.11
CA SER A 236 -27.50 9.00 -5.51
C SER A 236 -27.69 8.87 -4.01
N GLN A 237 -27.22 7.73 -3.50
CA GLN A 237 -27.25 7.44 -2.07
C GLN A 237 -26.25 8.32 -1.29
N TYR A 238 -25.34 9.00 -1.99
CA TYR A 238 -24.36 9.93 -1.42
C TYR A 238 -24.99 11.12 -0.71
N ARG A 239 -26.23 11.51 -1.05
CA ARG A 239 -26.98 12.55 -0.30
C ARG A 239 -27.10 12.26 1.19
N ARG A 240 -27.12 10.97 1.58
CA ARG A 240 -27.23 10.54 2.99
C ARG A 240 -25.87 10.34 3.67
N MET A 241 -24.77 10.54 2.95
CA MET A 241 -23.42 10.35 3.46
C MET A 241 -22.79 11.68 3.85
N ARG A 242 -21.88 11.66 4.83
CA ARG A 242 -21.00 12.81 5.09
C ARG A 242 -20.14 13.05 3.85
N LEU A 243 -20.08 14.29 3.37
CA LEU A 243 -19.33 14.65 2.15
C LEU A 243 -17.83 14.29 2.27
N SER A 244 -17.26 14.37 3.47
CA SER A 244 -15.86 13.96 3.74
C SER A 244 -15.61 12.46 3.54
N HIS A 245 -16.65 11.65 3.45
CA HIS A 245 -16.57 10.21 3.21
C HIS A 245 -16.78 9.83 1.74
N VAL A 246 -16.87 10.81 0.84
CA VAL A 246 -17.09 10.60 -0.58
C VAL A 246 -15.99 11.30 -1.36
N ILE A 247 -15.38 10.57 -2.29
CA ILE A 247 -14.40 11.12 -3.22
C ILE A 247 -14.90 11.03 -4.66
N LEU A 248 -14.51 12.01 -5.45
CA LEU A 248 -14.57 12.01 -6.91
C LEU A 248 -13.15 11.77 -7.42
N GLN A 249 -12.95 10.68 -8.18
CA GLN A 249 -11.68 10.42 -8.83
C GLN A 249 -11.87 10.51 -10.34
N ARG A 250 -11.01 11.25 -11.05
CA ARG A 250 -11.06 11.36 -12.52
C ARG A 250 -11.09 9.96 -13.12
N TYR A 251 -12.10 9.71 -13.93
CA TYR A 251 -12.26 8.43 -14.59
C TYR A 251 -11.24 8.31 -15.72
N ILE A 252 -10.56 7.16 -15.79
CA ILE A 252 -9.57 6.87 -16.83
C ILE A 252 -10.32 6.45 -18.09
N ASP A 253 -10.26 7.31 -19.10
CA ASP A 253 -10.88 7.14 -20.40
C ASP A 253 -10.02 7.84 -21.48
N PRO A 254 -9.66 7.16 -22.59
CA PRO A 254 -9.92 5.74 -22.87
C PRO A 254 -9.02 4.81 -22.02
N PRO A 255 -9.55 3.68 -21.50
CA PRO A 255 -8.71 2.68 -20.84
C PRO A 255 -7.99 1.80 -21.86
N LEU A 256 -6.91 1.15 -21.44
CA LEU A 256 -6.36 0.03 -22.18
C LEU A 256 -7.35 -1.14 -22.16
N LEU A 257 -7.57 -1.77 -23.32
CA LEU A 257 -8.52 -2.86 -23.49
C LEU A 257 -7.82 -4.17 -23.86
N VAL A 258 -8.35 -5.28 -23.39
CA VAL A 258 -8.01 -6.64 -23.83
C VAL A 258 -9.27 -7.26 -24.40
N ASP A 259 -9.24 -7.67 -25.66
CA ASP A 259 -10.42 -8.13 -26.41
C ASP A 259 -11.61 -7.17 -26.32
N LYS A 260 -11.34 -5.86 -26.47
CA LYS A 260 -12.33 -4.77 -26.32
C LYS A 260 -12.92 -4.64 -24.91
N ARG A 261 -12.42 -5.37 -23.91
CA ARG A 261 -12.93 -5.35 -22.53
C ARG A 261 -11.97 -4.59 -21.63
N LYS A 262 -12.55 -3.80 -20.72
CA LYS A 262 -11.78 -3.12 -19.68
C LYS A 262 -11.27 -4.13 -18.67
N PHE A 263 -10.08 -3.88 -18.12
CA PHE A 263 -9.51 -4.71 -17.08
C PHE A 263 -8.80 -3.90 -16.00
N ASP A 264 -8.56 -4.52 -14.86
CA ASP A 264 -7.60 -4.06 -13.86
C ASP A 264 -6.64 -5.18 -13.47
N MET A 265 -5.48 -4.80 -12.95
CA MET A 265 -4.51 -5.74 -12.42
C MET A 265 -4.59 -5.74 -10.90
N ARG A 266 -4.84 -6.92 -10.32
CA ARG A 266 -4.55 -7.16 -8.91
C ARG A 266 -3.09 -7.59 -8.82
N VAL A 267 -2.29 -6.82 -8.11
CA VAL A 267 -0.91 -7.18 -7.74
C VAL A 267 -0.81 -7.30 -6.22
N TYR A 268 0.10 -8.15 -5.75
CA TYR A 268 0.32 -8.35 -4.32
C TYR A 268 1.72 -7.89 -3.95
N TYR A 269 1.80 -7.02 -2.94
CA TYR A 269 3.05 -6.57 -2.35
C TYR A 269 3.15 -7.08 -0.92
N LEU A 270 4.27 -7.73 -0.60
CA LEU A 270 4.70 -7.96 0.78
C LEU A 270 5.75 -6.91 1.12
N ILE A 271 5.45 -6.03 2.07
CA ILE A 271 6.37 -5.01 2.57
C ILE A 271 6.92 -5.48 3.91
N VAL A 272 8.23 -5.69 3.97
CA VAL A 272 8.95 -6.08 5.19
C VAL A 272 9.78 -4.90 5.65
N ASN A 273 9.51 -4.41 6.87
CA ASN A 273 10.35 -3.42 7.51
C ASN A 273 11.42 -4.13 8.33
N THR A 274 12.67 -4.08 7.90
CA THR A 274 13.79 -4.55 8.69
C THR A 274 14.28 -3.38 9.54
N ARG A 275 13.79 -3.29 10.77
CA ARG A 275 14.45 -2.46 11.78
C ARG A 275 15.75 -3.15 12.15
N ARG A 276 16.89 -2.58 11.76
CA ARG A 276 18.20 -3.01 12.26
C ARG A 276 18.59 -2.11 13.42
N GLN A 277 18.89 -2.70 14.57
CA GLN A 277 19.65 -1.98 15.59
C GLN A 277 21.07 -1.82 15.03
N SER A 278 21.50 -0.58 14.86
CA SER A 278 22.88 -0.27 14.48
C SER A 278 23.81 -0.89 15.54
N SER A 279 24.86 -1.58 15.09
CA SER A 279 25.73 -2.43 15.93
C SER A 279 26.64 -1.65 16.90
N GLY A 280 26.20 -0.48 17.40
CA GLY A 280 26.92 0.34 18.36
C GLY A 280 25.99 0.93 19.42
N VAL A 281 26.52 1.07 20.65
CA VAL A 281 25.84 1.73 21.77
C VAL A 281 25.49 3.16 21.36
N GLY A 282 24.19 3.46 21.22
CA GLY A 282 23.69 4.79 20.85
C GLY A 282 23.39 5.01 19.36
N GLY A 283 23.53 4.00 18.49
CA GLY A 283 23.18 4.13 17.08
C GLY A 283 21.67 4.22 16.83
N ARG A 284 21.22 5.19 16.03
CA ARG A 284 19.81 5.26 15.56
C ARG A 284 19.48 3.99 14.76
N PRO A 285 18.26 3.44 14.89
CA PRO A 285 17.86 2.27 14.12
C PRO A 285 17.83 2.63 12.63
N GLU A 286 18.60 1.91 11.82
CA GLU A 286 18.47 1.96 10.37
C GLU A 286 17.20 1.20 9.98
N THR A 287 16.23 1.90 9.42
CA THR A 287 14.99 1.30 8.95
C THR A 287 15.04 1.16 7.43
N GLY A 288 15.10 -0.07 6.96
CA GLY A 288 15.00 -0.42 5.55
C GLY A 288 13.67 -1.11 5.25
N TYR A 289 13.13 -0.90 4.06
CA TYR A 289 11.95 -1.61 3.57
C TYR A 289 12.34 -2.53 2.41
N PHE A 290 11.98 -3.80 2.50
CA PHE A 290 11.98 -4.73 1.37
C PHE A 290 10.56 -4.85 0.85
N ALA A 291 10.39 -4.67 -0.46
CA ALA A 291 9.11 -4.83 -1.14
C ALA A 291 9.20 -6.02 -2.10
N PHE A 292 8.47 -7.08 -1.81
CA PHE A 292 8.37 -8.26 -2.66
C PHE A 292 7.07 -8.17 -3.46
N LEU A 293 7.19 -8.23 -4.79
CA LEU A 293 6.04 -8.26 -5.70
C LEU A 293 5.74 -9.71 -6.09
N HIS A 294 4.50 -10.12 -5.91
CA HIS A 294 3.97 -11.33 -6.54
C HIS A 294 3.12 -10.95 -7.75
N PRO A 295 3.36 -11.56 -8.94
CA PRO A 295 2.50 -11.36 -10.10
C PRO A 295 1.10 -11.85 -9.73
N GLY A 296 0.12 -10.96 -9.65
CA GLY A 296 -1.23 -11.36 -9.32
C GLY A 296 -2.00 -11.76 -10.58
N PHE A 297 -3.21 -11.24 -10.75
CA PHE A 297 -4.08 -11.61 -11.86
C PHE A 297 -4.80 -10.42 -12.46
N VAL A 298 -5.29 -10.60 -13.68
CA VAL A 298 -6.12 -9.63 -14.38
C VAL A 298 -7.59 -9.90 -14.06
N ARG A 299 -8.34 -8.84 -13.77
CA ARG A 299 -9.80 -8.87 -13.64
C ARG A 299 -10.40 -8.16 -14.84
N LEU A 300 -11.06 -8.91 -15.71
CA LEU A 300 -11.74 -8.38 -16.88
C LEU A 300 -13.20 -8.07 -16.57
N CYS A 301 -13.74 -7.03 -17.22
CA CYS A 301 -15.18 -6.91 -17.42
C CYS A 301 -15.66 -8.05 -18.33
N SER A 302 -16.88 -8.53 -18.11
CA SER A 302 -17.49 -9.63 -18.90
C SER A 302 -17.88 -9.16 -20.30
N SER A 303 -18.27 -7.89 -20.45
CA SER A 303 -18.77 -7.31 -21.69
C SER A 303 -17.81 -6.28 -22.29
N PRO A 304 -17.86 -6.05 -23.63
CA PRO A 304 -17.07 -5.01 -24.28
C PRO A 304 -17.27 -3.63 -23.65
N TYR A 305 -16.20 -2.85 -23.61
CA TYR A 305 -16.22 -1.48 -23.10
C TYR A 305 -17.01 -0.56 -24.05
N ASP A 306 -17.93 0.22 -23.49
CA ASP A 306 -18.66 1.25 -24.21
C ASP A 306 -18.58 2.57 -23.42
N PRO A 307 -17.88 3.60 -23.93
CA PRO A 307 -17.79 4.89 -23.24
C PRO A 307 -19.11 5.68 -23.25
N SER A 308 -20.09 5.32 -24.10
CA SER A 308 -21.36 6.02 -24.20
C SER A 308 -22.38 5.59 -23.12
N ASP A 309 -22.30 4.35 -22.63
CA ASP A 309 -23.22 3.80 -21.64
C ASP A 309 -22.69 3.88 -20.19
N LEU A 310 -22.54 5.13 -19.71
CA LEU A 310 -22.06 5.41 -18.35
C LEU A 310 -22.99 4.93 -17.24
N LYS A 311 -24.24 4.57 -17.58
CA LYS A 311 -25.21 4.02 -16.62
C LYS A 311 -24.94 2.55 -16.36
N ASN A 312 -24.47 1.81 -17.36
CA ASN A 312 -24.11 0.41 -17.22
C ASN A 312 -22.73 0.24 -16.60
N LEU A 313 -22.68 0.28 -15.28
CA LEU A 313 -21.43 0.15 -14.52
C LEU A 313 -20.69 -1.17 -14.75
N ALA A 314 -21.35 -2.23 -15.24
CA ALA A 314 -20.70 -3.50 -15.53
C ALA A 314 -19.68 -3.37 -16.68
N LEU A 315 -19.85 -2.40 -17.59
CA LEU A 315 -18.89 -2.12 -18.67
C LEU A 315 -17.64 -1.37 -18.15
N HIS A 316 -17.75 -0.74 -16.98
CA HIS A 316 -16.76 0.21 -16.46
C HIS A 316 -16.04 -0.25 -15.19
N LEU A 317 -16.63 -1.17 -14.42
CA LEU A 317 -16.14 -1.64 -13.13
C LEU A 317 -15.77 -3.12 -13.17
N THR A 318 -14.49 -3.41 -13.01
CA THR A 318 -13.90 -4.76 -13.08
C THR A 318 -14.03 -5.57 -11.77
N ASN A 319 -14.77 -5.05 -10.79
CA ASN A 319 -15.00 -5.75 -9.52
C ASN A 319 -15.79 -7.04 -9.75
N GLN A 320 -15.27 -8.18 -9.26
CA GLN A 320 -15.95 -9.48 -9.38
C GLN A 320 -17.39 -9.46 -8.85
N SER A 321 -17.64 -8.74 -7.76
CA SER A 321 -18.99 -8.54 -7.19
C SER A 321 -19.96 -7.76 -8.10
N VAL A 322 -19.44 -6.97 -9.03
CA VAL A 322 -20.23 -6.27 -10.07
C VAL A 322 -20.39 -7.17 -11.29
N GLN A 323 -19.34 -7.90 -11.67
CA GLN A 323 -19.33 -8.78 -12.83
C GLN A 323 -20.09 -10.10 -12.65
N ALA A 324 -20.28 -10.55 -11.41
CA ALA A 324 -21.02 -11.76 -11.08
C ALA A 324 -22.55 -11.54 -10.96
N ARG A 325 -23.04 -10.34 -11.25
CA ARG A 325 -24.46 -9.99 -11.27
C ARG A 325 -24.99 -10.05 -12.68
#